data_AF-A0A5J4TVK4-F1
#
_entry.id   AF-A0A5J4TVK4-F1
#
_cell.length_a   1.000
_cell.length_b   1.000
_cell.length_c   1.000
_cell.angle_alpha   90.00
_cell.angle_beta   90.00
_cell.angle_gamma   90.00
#
_symmetry.space_group_name_H-M   'P 1'
#
loop_
_entity.id
_entity.type
_entity.pdbx_description
1 polymer ?
#
loop_
_entity_poly.entity_id
_entity_poly.type
_entity_poly.pdbx_seq_one_letter_code
_entity_poly.pdbx_strand_id
1 'polypeptide(L)'
;IQQTRASDIWSIGVVIYELFTLKHPFIRSQDDLNKRNRHRIVWRIVNEDPPEIPETVPLSIRNLIGSMLNKDPQQRITSDEILKLPEVQQILKKK
;
A
#
# COMPACT_ATOMS: atom_id res chain seq x y z
N ILE A 1 -13.62 12.04 -7.93
CA ILE A 1 -12.56 11.00 -7.83
C ILE A 1 -13.15 9.74 -8.41
N GLN A 2 -12.59 9.23 -9.51
CA GLN A 2 -13.09 7.99 -10.12
C GLN A 2 -12.53 6.82 -9.33
N GLN A 3 -13.40 6.03 -8.71
CA GLN A 3 -13.02 4.79 -8.04
C GLN A 3 -12.75 3.72 -9.11
N THR A 4 -11.62 3.03 -9.02
CA THR A 4 -11.22 1.95 -9.92
C THR A 4 -10.73 0.76 -9.10
N ARG A 5 -10.70 -0.43 -9.69
CA ARG A 5 -10.11 -1.61 -9.04
C ARG A 5 -8.68 -1.33 -8.57
N ALA A 6 -7.91 -0.57 -9.35
CA ALA A 6 -6.56 -0.18 -8.97
C ALA A 6 -6.53 0.76 -7.75
N SER A 7 -7.52 1.65 -7.55
CA SER A 7 -7.58 2.48 -6.34
C SER A 7 -7.92 1.66 -5.09
N ASP A 8 -8.69 0.59 -5.23
CA ASP A 8 -8.98 -0.34 -4.13
C ASP A 8 -7.72 -1.10 -3.72
N ILE A 9 -6.94 -1.60 -4.70
CA ILE A 9 -5.65 -2.26 -4.43
C ILE A 9 -4.67 -1.32 -3.72
N TRP A 10 -4.60 -0.06 -4.14
CA TRP A 10 -3.79 0.94 -3.44
C TRP A 10 -4.20 1.08 -1.97
N SER A 11 -5.51 1.19 -1.72
CA SER A 11 -6.06 1.36 -0.37
C SER A 11 -5.77 0.14 0.50
N ILE A 12 -5.86 -1.07 -0.06
CA ILE A 12 -5.45 -2.31 0.62
C ILE A 12 -3.94 -2.29 0.92
N GLY A 13 -3.10 -1.86 -0.02
CA GLY A 13 -1.66 -1.72 0.20
C GLY A 13 -1.31 -0.78 1.35
N VAL A 14 -2.04 0.34 1.49
CA VAL A 14 -1.91 1.25 2.64
C VAL A 14 -2.25 0.54 3.94
N VAL A 15 -3.39 -0.17 3.99
CA VAL A 15 -3.82 -0.90 5.20
C VAL A 15 -2.80 -1.98 5.58
N ILE A 16 -2.30 -2.76 4.62
CA ILE A 16 -1.30 -3.81 4.90
C ILE A 16 0.01 -3.17 5.41
N TYR A 17 0.47 -2.07 4.81
CA TYR A 17 1.63 -1.33 5.31
C TYR A 17 1.44 -0.90 6.77
N GLU A 18 0.26 -0.35 7.11
CA GLU A 18 -0.06 0.08 8.47
C GLU A 18 -0.05 -1.08 9.47
N LEU A 19 -0.59 -2.25 9.10
CA LEU A 19 -0.61 -3.43 9.96
C LEU A 19 0.81 -3.89 10.33
N PHE A 20 1.77 -3.80 9.42
CA PHE A 20 3.14 -4.25 9.65
C PHE A 20 4.06 -3.20 10.28
N THR A 21 3.79 -1.91 10.06
CA THR A 21 4.67 -0.82 10.51
C THR A 21 4.10 0.00 11.67
N LEU A 22 2.80 -0.16 11.95
CA LEU A 22 2.01 0.66 12.88
C LEU A 22 2.05 2.16 12.57
N LYS A 23 2.37 2.51 11.31
CA LYS A 23 2.50 3.89 10.82
C LYS A 23 1.84 4.00 9.46
N HIS A 24 1.21 5.14 9.18
CA HIS A 24 0.68 5.40 7.85
C HIS A 24 1.81 5.73 6.86
N PRO A 25 1.81 5.21 5.62
CA PRO A 25 2.93 5.40 4.68
C PRO A 25 3.13 6.87 4.27
N PHE A 26 2.05 7.65 4.14
CA PHE A 26 2.11 9.04 3.66
C PHE A 26 1.68 10.10 4.68
N ILE A 27 1.38 9.71 5.92
CA ILE A 27 0.96 10.63 6.99
C ILE A 27 1.99 10.52 8.11
N ARG A 28 2.54 11.67 8.50
CA ARG A 28 3.55 11.83 9.55
C ARG A 28 2.87 12.35 10.81
N SER A 29 3.45 12.10 11.97
CA SER A 29 2.90 12.51 13.28
C SER A 29 2.69 14.02 13.44
N GLN A 30 3.39 14.82 12.65
CA GLN A 30 3.32 16.30 12.64
C GLN A 30 2.27 16.84 11.66
N ASP A 31 1.63 15.97 10.87
CA ASP A 31 0.55 16.36 9.98
C ASP A 31 -0.72 16.58 10.81
N ASP A 32 -1.04 17.83 11.13
CA ASP A 32 -2.43 18.17 11.50
C ASP A 32 -3.35 18.02 10.27
N LEU A 33 -4.66 17.86 10.47
CA LEU A 33 -5.62 17.68 9.36
C LEU A 33 -6.07 19.02 8.73
N ASN A 34 -5.32 20.10 8.93
CA ASN A 34 -5.64 21.41 8.37
C ASN A 34 -5.45 21.43 6.83
N LYS A 35 -6.03 22.44 6.16
CA LYS A 35 -6.00 22.56 4.68
C LYS A 35 -4.58 22.58 4.08
N ARG A 36 -3.58 23.16 4.77
CA ARG A 36 -2.20 23.23 4.27
C ARG A 36 -1.54 21.87 4.30
N ASN A 37 -1.77 21.09 5.36
CA ASN A 37 -1.19 19.77 5.52
C ASN A 37 -1.79 18.73 4.56
N ARG A 38 -3.05 18.89 4.13
CA ARG A 38 -3.64 18.03 3.09
C ARG A 38 -2.90 18.10 1.74
N HIS A 39 -2.48 19.29 1.31
CA HIS A 39 -1.69 19.42 0.07
C HIS A 39 -0.35 18.70 0.18
N ARG A 40 0.31 18.78 1.35
CA ARG A 40 1.56 18.04 1.60
C ARG A 40 1.35 16.53 1.57
N ILE A 41 0.24 16.02 2.11
CA ILE A 41 -0.08 14.59 2.04
C ILE A 41 -0.32 14.15 0.59
N VAL A 42 -1.13 14.90 -0.16
CA VAL A 42 -1.40 14.60 -1.59
C VAL A 42 -0.09 14.62 -2.40
N TRP A 43 0.77 15.62 -2.16
CA TRP A 43 2.05 15.69 -2.84
C TRP A 43 2.93 14.46 -2.57
N ARG A 44 2.97 13.96 -1.32
CA ARG A 44 3.69 12.73 -0.96
C ARG A 44 3.09 11.48 -1.60
N ILE A 45 1.76 11.36 -1.60
CA ILE A 45 1.07 10.24 -2.25
C ILE A 45 1.48 10.15 -3.74
N VAL A 46 1.60 11.29 -4.41
CA VAL A 46 1.96 11.34 -5.85
C VAL A 46 3.45 11.18 -6.09
N ASN A 47 4.31 11.80 -5.27
CA ASN A 47 5.73 12.00 -5.61
C ASN A 47 6.73 11.29 -4.68
N GLU A 48 6.34 10.88 -3.47
CA GLU A 48 7.25 10.19 -2.54
C GLU A 48 6.92 8.70 -2.50
N ASP A 49 7.95 7.86 -2.45
CA ASP A 49 7.80 6.46 -2.08
C ASP A 49 7.47 6.31 -0.58
N PRO A 50 6.75 5.25 -0.18
CA PRO A 50 6.51 4.99 1.23
C PRO A 50 7.85 4.77 1.96
N PRO A 51 7.95 5.11 3.25
CA PRO A 51 9.14 4.81 4.04
C PRO A 51 9.47 3.32 4.03
N GLU A 52 10.75 2.99 4.21
CA GLU A 52 11.20 1.61 4.21
C GLU A 52 10.52 0.78 5.31
N ILE A 53 10.07 -0.41 4.92
CA ILE A 53 9.45 -1.37 5.82
C ILE A 53 10.55 -2.13 6.56
N PRO A 54 10.46 -2.30 7.90
CA PRO A 54 11.47 -3.01 8.68
C PRO A 54 11.81 -4.39 8.13
N GLU A 55 13.08 -4.80 8.26
CA GLU A 55 13.56 -6.11 7.78
C GLU A 55 12.96 -7.31 8.50
N THR A 56 12.36 -7.07 9.68
CA THR A 56 11.58 -8.07 10.41
C THR A 56 10.33 -8.53 9.66
N VAL A 57 9.85 -7.73 8.70
CA VAL A 57 8.72 -8.07 7.84
C VAL A 57 9.20 -8.97 6.70
N PRO A 58 8.53 -10.11 6.44
CA PRO A 58 8.91 -11.01 5.35
C PRO A 58 9.08 -10.29 4.02
N LEU A 59 10.12 -10.65 3.26
CA LEU A 59 10.43 -10.03 1.97
C LEU A 59 9.25 -10.11 0.99
N SER A 60 8.51 -11.22 0.97
CA SER A 60 7.35 -11.36 0.08
C SER A 60 6.25 -10.35 0.38
N ILE A 61 6.02 -10.03 1.66
CA ILE A 61 5.07 -9.00 2.08
C ILE A 61 5.57 -7.61 1.68
N ARG A 62 6.86 -7.32 1.88
CA ARG A 62 7.45 -6.03 1.47
C ARG A 62 7.32 -5.81 -0.04
N ASN A 63 7.62 -6.84 -0.84
CA ASN A 63 7.46 -6.80 -2.30
C ASN A 63 6.00 -6.64 -2.71
N LEU A 64 5.07 -7.31 -2.03
CA LEU A 64 3.64 -7.19 -2.27
C LEU A 64 3.15 -5.76 -2.02
N ILE A 65 3.50 -5.17 -0.87
CA ILE A 65 3.15 -3.78 -0.53
C ILE A 65 3.72 -2.81 -1.57
N GLY A 66 4.99 -2.99 -1.98
CA GLY A 66 5.59 -2.18 -3.04
C GLY A 66 4.82 -2.26 -4.36
N SER A 67 4.38 -3.47 -4.73
CA SER A 67 3.59 -3.69 -5.95
C SER A 67 2.17 -3.10 -5.87
N MET A 68 1.55 -3.09 -4.68
CA MET A 68 0.25 -2.45 -4.43
C MET A 68 0.34 -0.92 -4.40
N LEU A 69 1.45 -0.37 -3.91
CA LEU A 69 1.71 1.07 -3.81
C LEU A 69 2.45 1.63 -5.03
N ASN A 70 2.42 0.93 -6.17
CA ASN A 70 2.92 1.47 -7.43
C ASN A 70 2.13 2.71 -7.83
N LYS A 71 2.84 3.80 -8.17
CA LYS A 71 2.24 5.09 -8.54
C LYS A 71 1.46 5.02 -9.84
N ASP A 72 1.94 4.24 -10.80
CA ASP A 72 1.24 3.99 -12.05
C ASP A 72 0.12 2.95 -11.81
N PRO A 73 -1.17 3.32 -11.94
CA PRO A 73 -2.27 2.39 -11.77
C PRO A 73 -2.27 1.22 -12.77
N GLN A 74 -1.63 1.37 -13.93
CA GLN A 74 -1.52 0.31 -14.94
C GLN A 74 -0.44 -0.71 -14.62
N GLN A 75 0.58 -0.31 -13.86
CA GLN A 75 1.67 -1.18 -13.39
C GLN A 75 1.44 -1.70 -11.97
N ARG A 76 0.32 -1.31 -11.35
CA ARG A 76 -0.07 -1.77 -10.01
C ARG A 76 -0.60 -3.19 -10.11
N ILE A 77 -0.14 -4.04 -9.18
CA ILE A 77 -0.58 -5.44 -9.11
C ILE A 77 -2.12 -5.53 -9.05
N THR A 78 -2.68 -6.49 -9.77
CA THR A 78 -4.12 -6.72 -9.82
C THR A 78 -4.57 -7.72 -8.75
N SER A 79 -5.87 -7.74 -8.44
CA SER A 79 -6.46 -8.77 -7.57
C SER A 79 -6.18 -10.19 -8.09
N ASP A 80 -6.23 -10.39 -9.41
CA ASP A 80 -6.04 -11.70 -10.03
C ASP A 80 -4.59 -12.19 -9.90
N GLU A 81 -3.62 -11.27 -9.93
CA GLU A 81 -2.21 -11.58 -9.67
C GLU A 81 -1.96 -11.86 -8.19
N ILE A 82 -2.57 -11.10 -7.28
CA ILE A 82 -2.48 -11.35 -5.83
C ILE A 82 -3.02 -12.74 -5.49
N LEU A 83 -4.15 -13.15 -6.08
CA LEU A 83 -4.74 -14.48 -5.86
C LEU A 83 -3.86 -15.63 -6.37
N LYS A 84 -2.87 -15.34 -7.23
CA LYS A 84 -1.89 -16.34 -7.71
C LYS A 84 -0.66 -16.45 -6.81
N LEU A 85 -0.49 -15.56 -5.83
CA LEU A 85 0.64 -15.64 -4.91
C LEU A 85 0.58 -16.93 -4.07
N PRO A 86 1.71 -17.64 -3.90
CA PRO A 86 1.74 -18.92 -3.18
C PRO A 86 1.16 -18.82 -1.76
N GLU A 87 1.44 -17.74 -1.03
CA GLU A 87 0.98 -17.55 0.34
C GLU A 87 -0.55 -17.43 0.40
N VAL A 88 -1.15 -16.71 -0.56
CA VAL A 88 -2.60 -16.52 -0.65
C VAL A 88 -3.27 -17.84 -1.03
N GLN A 89 -2.76 -18.52 -2.04
CA GLN A 89 -3.31 -19.82 -2.45
C GLN A 89 -3.25 -20.87 -1.35
N GLN A 90 -2.17 -20.89 -0.55
CA GLN A 90 -2.02 -21.83 0.54
C GLN A 90 -3.07 -21.62 1.63
N ILE A 91 -3.43 -20.37 1.93
CA ILE A 91 -4.48 -20.05 2.91
C ILE A 91 -5.86 -20.42 2.37
N LEU A 92 -6.12 -20.15 1.09
CA LEU A 92 -7.41 -20.45 0.46
C LEU A 92 -7.68 -21.96 0.36
N LYS A 93 -6.64 -22.79 0.15
CA LYS A 93 -6.75 -24.27 0.13
C LYS A 93 -6.96 -24.90 1.51
N LYS A 94 -6.70 -24.16 2.59
CA LYS A 94 -6.85 -24.61 3.98
C LYS A 94 -8.27 -24.36 4.54
N LYS A 95 -9.15 -23.75 3.74
CA LYS A 95 -10.58 -23.62 4.00
C LYS A 95 -11.34 -24.65 3.19
#